data_AF-C1LIB9-F1
#
_entry.id   AF-C1LIB9-F1
#
_cell.length_a   1.000
_cell.length_b   1.000
_cell.length_c   1.000
_cell.angle_alpha   90.00
_cell.angle_beta   90.00
_cell.angle_gamma   90.00
#
_symmetry.space_group_name_H-M   'P 1'
#
loop_
_entity.id
_entity.type
_entity.pdbx_description
1 polymer ?
#
loop_
_entity_poly.entity_id
_entity_poly.type
_entity_poly.pdbx_seq_one_letter_code
_entity_poly.pdbx_strand_id
1 'polypeptide(L)'
;MGLMDTSPPKDEVKILPPKQTFMSLSWDYFKFFLTCASIYGVGYFRLSASWVLLGSLGYFILEHAKSKTSKLTSSLKAIGEDEKAFIIQNFTVRDLPSWVYFPDVERAEWLNKVIKRMWPSISEYARDIIVTSIEPVVAQNLPTALTPFSFATIDLGDTPPRIGGVKVYMSESQKR
;
A
#
# COMPACT_ATOMS: atom_id res chain seq x y z
N MET A 1 39.91 -47.58 54.20
CA MET A 1 39.43 -46.21 53.93
C MET A 1 38.92 -46.19 52.49
N GLY A 2 37.64 -46.32 52.17
CA GLY A 2 36.46 -45.88 52.88
C GLY A 2 36.14 -44.42 52.54
N LEU A 3 35.72 -44.14 51.31
CA LEU A 3 35.00 -42.91 50.97
C LEU A 3 33.83 -43.26 50.05
N MET A 4 32.66 -43.34 50.68
CA MET A 4 31.33 -43.27 50.06
C MET A 4 31.29 -42.00 49.20
N ASP A 5 31.22 -42.16 47.88
CA ASP A 5 30.81 -41.07 47.01
C ASP A 5 29.28 -41.00 47.07
N THR A 6 28.79 -39.97 47.76
CA THR A 6 27.37 -39.70 47.97
C THR A 6 26.87 -38.86 46.80
N SER A 7 26.54 -39.52 45.70
CA SER A 7 25.85 -38.87 44.58
C SER A 7 24.39 -38.56 44.98
N PRO A 8 23.93 -37.30 44.94
CA PRO A 8 22.53 -36.96 45.25
C PRO A 8 21.58 -37.43 44.13
N PRO A 9 20.29 -37.66 44.45
CA PRO A 9 19.35 -38.32 43.54
C PRO A 9 18.99 -37.42 42.35
N LYS A 10 18.88 -38.04 41.17
CA LYS A 10 18.38 -37.42 39.94
C LYS A 10 16.98 -36.88 40.19
N ASP A 11 16.79 -35.57 40.03
CA ASP A 11 15.49 -34.92 40.07
C ASP A 11 14.55 -35.58 39.06
N GLU A 12 13.53 -36.26 39.57
CA GLU A 12 12.40 -36.78 38.82
C GLU A 12 11.57 -35.58 38.34
N VAL A 13 11.85 -35.10 37.13
CA VAL A 13 10.98 -34.12 36.45
C VAL A 13 9.67 -34.83 36.11
N LYS A 14 8.69 -34.76 37.02
CA LYS A 14 7.29 -35.13 36.73
C LYS A 14 6.74 -34.16 35.68
N ILE A 15 6.68 -34.63 34.44
CA ILE A 15 6.01 -33.95 33.34
C ILE A 15 4.51 -33.93 33.66
N LEU A 16 4.01 -32.82 34.20
CA LEU A 16 2.56 -32.58 34.31
C LEU A 16 2.01 -32.29 32.90
N PRO A 17 0.90 -32.92 32.47
CA PRO A 17 0.28 -32.60 31.19
C PRO A 17 -0.30 -31.17 31.21
N PRO A 18 -0.34 -30.50 30.04
CA PRO A 18 -0.80 -29.12 29.93
C PRO A 18 -2.22 -28.95 30.45
N LYS A 19 -2.42 -27.91 31.26
CA LYS A 19 -3.68 -27.52 31.91
C LYS A 19 -4.77 -27.34 30.85
N GLN A 20 -5.63 -28.36 30.70
CA GLN A 20 -6.70 -28.38 29.71
C GLN A 20 -7.74 -27.30 30.02
N THR A 21 -8.01 -26.44 29.05
CA THR A 21 -8.88 -25.28 29.19
C THR A 21 -10.33 -25.77 29.22
N PHE A 22 -11.02 -25.66 30.37
CA PHE A 22 -12.41 -26.11 30.55
C PHE A 22 -13.34 -25.70 29.40
N MET A 23 -13.13 -24.50 28.84
CA MET A 23 -13.90 -23.95 27.74
C MET A 23 -13.80 -24.74 26.41
N SER A 24 -12.63 -25.28 26.07
CA SER A 24 -12.49 -26.13 24.87
C SER A 24 -13.10 -27.50 25.10
N LEU A 25 -12.94 -28.05 26.31
CA LEU A 25 -13.58 -29.29 26.72
C LEU A 25 -15.11 -29.17 26.61
N SER A 26 -15.70 -28.10 27.17
CA SER A 26 -17.14 -27.86 27.09
C SER A 26 -17.64 -27.76 25.64
N TRP A 27 -16.84 -27.14 24.75
CA TRP A 27 -17.17 -27.04 23.33
C TRP A 27 -17.13 -28.40 22.62
N ASP A 28 -16.14 -29.24 22.95
CA ASP A 28 -16.02 -30.59 22.39
C ASP A 28 -17.14 -31.50 22.88
N TYR A 29 -17.52 -31.42 24.17
CA TYR A 29 -18.69 -32.11 24.71
C TYR A 29 -19.99 -31.63 24.08
N PHE A 30 -20.14 -30.33 23.84
CA PHE A 30 -21.32 -29.77 23.19
C PHE A 30 -21.45 -30.28 21.75
N LYS A 31 -20.35 -30.30 20.98
CA LYS A 31 -20.30 -30.92 19.65
C LYS A 31 -20.67 -32.40 19.68
N PHE A 32 -20.16 -33.15 20.66
CA PHE A 32 -20.47 -34.57 20.81
C PHE A 32 -21.96 -34.78 21.12
N PHE A 33 -22.52 -34.00 22.05
CA PHE A 33 -23.94 -34.01 22.38
C PHE A 33 -24.81 -33.67 21.16
N LEU A 34 -24.44 -32.65 20.39
CA LEU A 34 -25.16 -32.26 19.16
C LEU A 34 -25.12 -33.37 18.11
N THR A 35 -23.99 -34.07 18.00
CA THR A 35 -23.81 -35.21 17.08
C THR A 35 -24.66 -36.40 17.50
N CYS A 36 -24.65 -36.77 18.79
CA CYS A 36 -25.53 -37.81 19.33
C CYS A 36 -27.01 -37.43 19.21
N ALA A 37 -27.38 -36.17 19.46
CA ALA A 37 -28.74 -35.67 19.32
C ALA A 37 -29.21 -35.68 17.86
N SER A 38 -28.31 -35.39 16.91
CA SER A 38 -28.60 -35.51 15.47
C SER A 38 -28.84 -36.97 15.08
N ILE A 39 -27.96 -37.90 15.50
CA ILE A 39 -28.12 -39.34 15.25
C ILE A 39 -29.43 -39.87 15.87
N TYR A 40 -29.74 -39.47 17.11
CA TYR A 40 -30.97 -39.84 17.79
C TYR A 40 -32.21 -39.24 17.13
N GLY A 41 -32.14 -37.97 16.69
CA GLY A 41 -33.20 -37.30 15.95
C GLY A 41 -33.52 -37.99 14.63
N VAL A 42 -32.51 -38.46 13.90
CA VAL A 42 -32.69 -39.23 12.66
C VAL A 42 -33.48 -40.53 12.91
N GLY A 43 -33.22 -41.22 14.03
CA GLY A 43 -33.99 -42.40 14.42
C GLY A 43 -35.43 -42.07 14.85
N TYR A 44 -35.62 -40.94 15.53
CA TYR A 44 -36.92 -40.53 16.08
C TYR A 44 -37.91 -40.06 15.02
N PHE A 45 -37.46 -39.35 13.97
CA PHE A 45 -38.37 -38.67 13.06
C PHE A 45 -38.94 -39.53 11.91
N ARG A 46 -38.51 -40.79 11.71
CA ARG A 46 -38.85 -41.64 10.54
C ARG A 46 -38.77 -40.89 9.18
N LEU A 47 -38.02 -39.78 9.13
CA LEU A 47 -37.79 -38.97 7.96
C LEU A 47 -36.78 -39.73 7.10
N SER A 48 -37.19 -40.02 5.86
CA SER A 48 -36.54 -40.93 4.92
C SER A 48 -35.01 -40.96 5.08
N ALA A 49 -34.49 -42.09 5.57
CA ALA A 49 -33.06 -42.35 5.77
C ALA A 49 -32.22 -42.03 4.50
N SER A 50 -32.87 -42.06 3.34
CA SER A 50 -32.32 -41.64 2.05
C SER A 50 -31.78 -40.20 2.04
N TRP A 51 -32.40 -39.23 2.70
CA TRP A 51 -31.90 -37.84 2.71
C TRP A 51 -30.63 -37.67 3.54
N VAL A 52 -30.52 -38.40 4.65
CA VAL A 52 -29.32 -38.40 5.50
C VAL A 52 -28.16 -39.10 4.80
N LEU A 53 -28.44 -40.20 4.12
CA LEU A 53 -27.45 -40.90 3.30
C LEU A 53 -27.00 -40.08 2.09
N LEU A 54 -27.92 -39.39 1.41
CA LEU A 54 -27.58 -38.49 0.30
C LEU A 54 -26.75 -37.30 0.78
N GLY A 55 -27.12 -36.70 1.91
CA GLY A 55 -26.37 -35.60 2.52
C GLY A 55 -24.97 -36.02 2.98
N SER A 56 -24.84 -37.17 3.65
CA SER A 56 -23.53 -37.67 4.11
C SER A 56 -22.63 -38.08 2.95
N LEU A 57 -23.19 -38.72 1.92
CA LEU A 57 -22.45 -39.10 0.71
C LEU A 57 -22.01 -37.85 -0.07
N GLY A 58 -22.89 -36.86 -0.22
CA GLY A 58 -22.55 -35.57 -0.84
C GLY A 58 -21.45 -34.84 -0.08
N TYR A 59 -21.55 -34.77 1.25
CA TYR A 59 -20.50 -34.21 2.09
C TYR A 59 -19.17 -34.94 1.93
N PHE A 60 -19.18 -36.28 1.94
CA PHE A 60 -17.98 -37.10 1.77
C PHE A 60 -17.32 -36.85 0.41
N ILE A 61 -18.10 -36.74 -0.67
CA ILE A 61 -17.61 -36.43 -2.02
C ILE A 61 -17.01 -35.02 -2.08
N LEU A 62 -17.68 -34.02 -1.51
CA LEU A 62 -17.19 -32.64 -1.47
C LEU A 62 -15.90 -32.51 -0.66
N GLU A 63 -15.79 -33.21 0.46
CA GLU A 63 -14.60 -33.22 1.31
C GLU A 63 -13.43 -33.92 0.63
N HIS A 64 -13.68 -35.06 -0.04
CA HIS A 64 -12.68 -35.75 -0.83
C HIS A 64 -12.21 -34.93 -2.05
N ALA A 65 -13.12 -34.18 -2.67
CA ALA A 65 -12.82 -33.26 -3.77
C ALA A 65 -11.99 -32.06 -3.28
N LYS A 66 -12.38 -31.45 -2.14
CA LYS A 66 -11.63 -30.35 -1.50
C LYS A 66 -10.21 -30.74 -1.12
N SER A 67 -10.02 -31.94 -0.60
CA SER A 67 -8.70 -32.48 -0.22
C SER A 67 -7.74 -32.57 -1.42
N LYS A 68 -8.27 -32.84 -2.62
CA LYS A 68 -7.47 -32.86 -3.86
C LYS A 68 -7.18 -31.47 -4.43
N THR A 69 -8.07 -30.49 -4.23
CA THR A 69 -7.92 -29.14 -4.82
C THR A 69 -7.05 -28.17 -4.01
N SER A 70 -6.76 -28.45 -2.74
CA SER A 70 -5.98 -27.56 -1.85
C SER A 70 -4.52 -27.35 -2.27
N LYS A 71 -3.93 -28.32 -2.97
CA LYS A 71 -2.55 -28.27 -3.47
C LYS A 71 -2.40 -27.52 -4.80
N LEU A 72 -3.44 -27.56 -5.64
CA LEU A 72 -3.44 -26.89 -6.93
C LEU A 72 -3.72 -25.39 -6.78
N THR A 73 -4.61 -25.00 -5.86
CA THR A 73 -4.91 -23.59 -5.61
C THR A 73 -3.75 -22.85 -4.96
N SER A 74 -2.97 -23.53 -4.10
CA SER A 74 -1.77 -22.96 -3.48
C SER A 74 -0.62 -22.80 -4.47
N SER A 75 -0.38 -23.76 -5.38
CA SER A 75 0.65 -23.62 -6.41
C SER A 75 0.29 -22.55 -7.46
N LEU A 76 -0.97 -22.47 -7.89
CA LEU A 76 -1.42 -21.41 -8.80
C LEU A 76 -1.35 -20.02 -8.17
N LYS A 77 -1.66 -19.91 -6.87
CA LYS A 77 -1.52 -18.64 -6.14
C LYS A 77 -0.06 -18.22 -5.98
N ALA A 78 0.84 -19.16 -5.69
CA ALA A 78 2.27 -18.87 -5.60
C ALA A 78 2.84 -18.37 -6.94
N ILE A 79 2.52 -19.03 -8.06
CA ILE A 79 2.96 -18.62 -9.40
C ILE A 79 2.43 -17.22 -9.76
N GLY A 80 1.17 -16.91 -9.43
CA GLY A 80 0.58 -15.60 -9.70
C GLY A 80 1.06 -14.47 -8.79
N GLU A 81 1.48 -14.78 -7.56
CA GLU A 81 2.10 -13.82 -6.64
C GLU A 81 3.54 -13.50 -7.07
N ASP A 82 4.30 -14.49 -7.54
CA ASP A 82 5.64 -14.33 -8.07
C ASP A 82 5.65 -13.45 -9.34
N GLU A 83 4.71 -13.65 -10.27
CA GLU A 83 4.59 -12.81 -11.47
C GLU A 83 4.28 -11.35 -11.13
N LYS A 84 3.36 -11.11 -10.18
CA LYS A 84 3.01 -9.75 -9.74
C LYS A 84 4.15 -9.07 -9.01
N ALA A 85 4.84 -9.79 -8.12
CA ALA A 85 6.01 -9.27 -7.42
C ALA A 85 7.15 -8.97 -8.40
N PHE A 86 7.38 -9.84 -9.37
CA PHE A 86 8.36 -9.63 -10.44
C PHE A 86 8.03 -8.42 -11.32
N ILE A 87 6.76 -8.25 -11.72
CA ILE A 87 6.33 -7.08 -12.50
C ILE A 87 6.52 -5.79 -11.68
N ILE A 88 6.14 -5.75 -10.41
CA ILE A 88 6.29 -4.53 -9.59
C ILE A 88 7.76 -4.20 -9.34
N GLN A 89 8.61 -5.21 -9.16
CA GLN A 89 10.03 -5.02 -8.89
C GLN A 89 10.85 -4.66 -10.14
N ASN A 90 10.52 -5.26 -11.29
CA ASN A 90 11.31 -5.14 -12.51
C ASN A 90 10.73 -4.10 -13.50
N PHE A 91 9.41 -3.91 -13.50
CA PHE A 91 8.69 -2.97 -14.33
C PHE A 91 8.54 -1.64 -13.59
N THR A 92 9.65 -0.88 -13.55
CA THR A 92 9.59 0.53 -13.14
C THR A 92 8.60 1.25 -14.07
N VAL A 93 7.89 2.26 -13.56
CA VAL A 93 6.91 3.17 -14.21
C VAL A 93 7.25 3.65 -15.65
N ARG A 94 8.46 3.38 -16.14
CA ARG A 94 9.00 3.71 -17.45
C ARG A 94 8.67 2.71 -18.56
N ASP A 95 8.30 1.47 -18.24
CA ASP A 95 8.09 0.42 -19.24
C ASP A 95 6.61 0.17 -19.59
N LEU A 96 5.69 0.92 -18.96
CA LEU A 96 4.28 0.82 -19.29
C LEU A 96 4.02 1.41 -20.68
N PRO A 97 3.20 0.74 -21.50
CA PRO A 97 2.80 1.27 -22.79
C PRO A 97 2.22 2.68 -22.65
N SER A 98 2.49 3.55 -23.62
CA SER A 98 2.03 4.95 -23.65
C SER A 98 0.51 5.14 -23.62
N TRP A 99 -0.28 4.08 -23.79
CA TRP A 99 -1.74 4.09 -23.65
C TRP A 99 -2.23 3.82 -22.21
N VAL A 100 -1.35 3.34 -21.33
CA VAL A 100 -1.56 3.29 -19.86
C VAL A 100 -0.83 4.45 -19.19
N TYR A 101 0.35 4.78 -19.71
CA TYR A 101 1.15 5.90 -19.25
C TYR A 101 0.73 7.18 -19.97
N PHE A 102 -0.15 7.93 -19.33
CA PHE A 102 -0.46 9.32 -19.67
C PHE A 102 0.41 10.25 -18.83
N PRO A 103 1.55 10.77 -19.31
CA PRO A 103 2.06 12.02 -18.78
C PRO A 103 1.16 13.10 -19.41
N ASP A 104 -0.03 13.35 -18.84
CA ASP A 104 -0.99 14.39 -19.30
C ASP A 104 -0.45 15.84 -19.27
N VAL A 105 0.85 15.97 -19.05
CA VAL A 105 1.63 17.17 -19.21
C VAL A 105 2.86 16.74 -19.99
N GLU A 106 2.98 17.19 -21.24
CA GLU A 106 4.23 17.11 -21.96
C GLU A 106 5.33 17.61 -21.02
N ARG A 107 6.22 16.70 -20.62
CA ARG A 107 7.29 17.02 -19.70
C ARG A 107 8.21 17.98 -20.44
N ALA A 108 8.02 19.28 -20.20
CA ALA A 108 8.80 20.36 -20.75
C ALA A 108 10.21 20.41 -20.10
N GLU A 109 10.85 19.25 -19.96
CA GLU A 109 12.19 19.10 -19.39
C GLU A 109 13.24 19.82 -20.24
N TRP A 110 13.03 19.87 -21.57
CA TRP A 110 13.88 20.69 -22.44
C TRP A 110 13.77 22.18 -22.10
N LEU A 111 12.56 22.67 -21.80
CA LEU A 111 12.33 24.05 -21.40
C LEU A 111 12.93 24.34 -20.02
N ASN A 112 12.76 23.43 -19.06
CA ASN A 112 13.40 23.52 -17.75
C ASN A 112 14.93 23.58 -17.87
N LYS A 113 15.54 22.82 -18.79
CA LYS A 113 16.99 22.89 -19.08
C LYS A 113 17.41 24.24 -19.67
N VAL A 114 16.60 24.81 -20.57
CA VAL A 114 16.85 26.13 -21.17
C VAL A 114 16.76 27.23 -20.11
N ILE A 115 15.68 27.24 -19.31
CA ILE A 115 15.50 28.20 -18.20
C ILE A 115 16.67 28.08 -17.23
N LYS A 116 17.10 26.88 -16.88
CA LYS A 116 18.26 26.67 -16.00
C LYS A 116 19.56 27.28 -16.55
N ARG A 117 19.78 27.23 -17.87
CA ARG A 117 20.95 27.87 -18.48
C ARG A 117 20.83 29.40 -18.53
N MET A 118 19.61 29.92 -18.72
CA MET A 118 19.37 31.36 -18.82
C MET A 118 19.14 32.05 -17.47
N TRP A 119 18.93 31.29 -16.40
CA TRP A 119 18.57 31.81 -15.07
C TRP A 119 19.49 32.93 -14.57
N PRO A 120 20.84 32.85 -14.68
CA PRO A 120 21.70 33.95 -14.25
C PRO A 120 21.38 35.27 -14.96
N SER A 121 21.15 35.22 -16.27
CA SER A 121 20.78 36.40 -17.07
C SER A 121 19.37 36.89 -16.77
N ILE A 122 18.43 35.97 -16.52
CA ILE A 122 17.06 36.34 -16.10
C ILE A 122 17.08 37.03 -14.74
N SER A 123 17.87 36.54 -13.79
CA SER A 123 17.99 37.14 -12.45
C SER A 123 18.60 38.54 -12.51
N GLU A 124 19.62 38.75 -13.32
CA GLU A 124 20.21 40.07 -13.55
C GLU A 124 19.21 41.04 -14.20
N TYR A 125 18.51 40.59 -15.25
CA TYR A 125 17.52 41.42 -15.93
C TYR A 125 16.30 41.73 -15.06
N ALA A 126 15.84 40.77 -14.26
CA ALA A 126 14.76 40.98 -13.31
C ALA A 126 15.14 42.03 -12.26
N ARG A 127 16.40 42.04 -11.80
CA ARG A 127 16.90 43.08 -10.90
C ARG A 127 16.83 44.46 -11.53
N ASP A 128 17.25 44.60 -12.78
CA ASP A 128 17.18 45.87 -13.50
C ASP A 128 15.73 46.36 -13.64
N ILE A 129 14.80 45.47 -14.02
CA ILE A 129 13.37 45.80 -14.09
C ILE A 129 12.81 46.23 -12.73
N ILE A 130 13.19 45.54 -11.65
CA ILE A 130 12.71 45.89 -10.31
C ILE A 130 13.13 47.32 -9.95
N VAL A 131 14.37 47.70 -10.22
CA VAL A 131 14.87 49.04 -9.92
C VAL A 131 14.27 50.09 -10.86
N THR A 132 14.25 49.84 -12.17
CA THR A 132 13.78 50.85 -13.14
C THR A 132 12.26 51.01 -13.16
N SER A 133 11.50 49.92 -13.01
CA SER A 133 10.05 49.96 -13.15
C SER A 133 9.30 49.84 -11.83
N ILE A 134 9.76 49.02 -10.88
CA ILE A 134 8.98 48.71 -9.67
C ILE A 134 9.29 49.70 -8.55
N GLU A 135 10.56 50.06 -8.33
CA GLU A 135 10.98 51.06 -7.35
C GLU A 135 10.22 52.39 -7.46
N PRO A 136 10.07 53.02 -8.66
CA PRO A 136 9.30 54.26 -8.77
C PRO A 136 7.81 54.06 -8.52
N VAL A 137 7.25 52.89 -8.84
CA VAL A 137 5.83 52.58 -8.57
C VAL A 137 5.62 52.45 -7.06
N VAL A 138 6.52 51.78 -6.35
CA VAL A 138 6.44 51.65 -4.89
C VAL A 138 6.64 53.01 -4.22
N ALA A 139 7.63 53.79 -4.65
CA ALA A 139 7.89 55.12 -4.10
C ALA A 139 6.68 56.07 -4.22
N GLN A 140 5.91 56.00 -5.30
CA GLN A 140 4.69 56.80 -5.49
C GLN A 140 3.53 56.38 -4.55
N ASN A 141 3.50 55.12 -4.13
CA ASN A 141 2.45 54.59 -3.26
C ASN A 141 2.79 54.72 -1.77
N LEU A 142 4.02 55.13 -1.42
CA LEU A 142 4.47 55.26 -0.03
C LEU A 142 4.15 56.66 0.54
N PRO A 143 3.87 56.77 1.85
CA PRO A 143 3.73 58.05 2.53
C PRO A 143 5.03 58.88 2.47
N THR A 144 4.91 60.21 2.46
CA THR A 144 6.05 61.15 2.37
C THR A 144 7.11 60.95 3.47
N ALA A 145 6.74 60.38 4.62
CA ALA A 145 7.66 60.07 5.70
C ALA A 145 8.68 58.96 5.36
N LEU A 146 8.43 58.16 4.33
CA LEU A 146 9.27 57.01 3.92
C LEU A 146 10.00 57.24 2.60
N THR A 147 9.99 58.46 2.05
CA THR A 147 10.74 58.83 0.85
C THR A 147 12.09 59.48 1.20
N PRO A 148 13.19 59.10 0.54
CA PRO A 148 13.28 58.18 -0.60
C PRO A 148 13.29 56.69 -0.21
N PHE A 149 12.63 55.87 -1.02
CA PHE A 149 12.61 54.41 -0.90
C PHE A 149 13.53 53.80 -1.95
N SER A 150 14.38 52.85 -1.56
CA SER A 150 15.27 52.12 -2.46
C SER A 150 15.49 50.69 -2.00
N PHE A 151 15.65 49.75 -2.93
CA PHE A 151 15.99 48.37 -2.58
C PHE A 151 17.50 48.21 -2.31
N ALA A 152 17.86 47.78 -1.10
CA ALA A 152 19.27 47.58 -0.73
C ALA A 152 19.92 46.37 -1.42
N THR A 153 19.21 45.24 -1.45
CA THR A 153 19.66 43.99 -2.07
C THR A 153 18.47 43.33 -2.76
N ILE A 154 18.66 42.92 -4.01
CA ILE A 154 17.66 42.19 -4.79
C ILE A 154 18.35 40.90 -5.27
N ASP A 155 17.86 39.78 -4.80
CA ASP A 155 18.32 38.44 -5.19
C ASP A 155 17.10 37.52 -5.37
N LEU A 156 17.07 36.82 -6.51
CA LEU A 156 16.02 35.85 -6.86
C LEU A 156 16.43 34.41 -6.48
N GLY A 157 17.65 34.22 -6.01
CA GLY A 157 18.24 32.93 -5.64
C GLY A 157 18.79 32.15 -6.84
N ASP A 158 19.47 31.04 -6.55
CA ASP A 158 20.18 30.23 -7.56
C ASP A 158 19.31 29.15 -8.22
N THR A 159 18.09 28.93 -7.73
CA THR A 159 17.22 27.84 -8.19
C THR A 159 16.12 28.39 -9.10
N PRO A 160 16.13 28.07 -10.41
CA PRO A 160 15.08 28.50 -11.32
C PRO A 160 13.75 27.79 -11.03
N PRO A 161 12.61 28.42 -11.36
CA PRO A 161 11.30 27.78 -11.28
C PRO A 161 11.21 26.59 -12.24
N ARG A 162 10.47 25.54 -11.84
CA ARG A 162 10.23 24.35 -12.66
C ARG A 162 8.83 24.39 -13.25
N ILE A 163 8.75 24.19 -14.56
CA ILE A 163 7.48 24.07 -15.27
C ILE A 163 7.05 22.60 -15.21
N GLY A 164 5.93 22.35 -14.53
CA GLY A 164 5.33 21.02 -14.36
C GLY A 164 4.75 20.48 -15.66
N GLY A 165 4.01 21.31 -16.39
CA GLY A 165 3.80 21.11 -17.81
C GLY A 165 2.90 22.16 -18.44
N VAL A 166 2.77 22.04 -19.76
CA VAL A 166 2.27 23.11 -20.62
C VAL A 166 0.96 22.64 -21.26
N LYS A 167 -0.09 23.44 -21.10
CA LYS A 167 -1.37 23.23 -21.78
C LYS A 167 -1.62 24.38 -22.73
N VAL A 168 -1.73 24.07 -24.01
CA VAL A 168 -2.06 25.05 -25.05
C VAL A 168 -3.57 25.29 -25.03
N TYR A 169 -3.96 26.54 -24.80
CA TYR A 169 -5.34 26.97 -24.97
C TYR A 169 -5.47 27.61 -26.34
N MET A 170 -6.18 26.94 -27.26
CA MET A 170 -6.63 27.58 -28.49
C MET A 170 -7.78 28.50 -28.10
N SER A 171 -7.57 29.81 -28.23
CA SER A 171 -8.62 30.80 -28.00
C SER A 171 -9.66 30.69 -29.12
N GLU A 172 -10.67 29.83 -28.92
CA GLU A 172 -11.89 29.91 -29.70
C GLU A 172 -12.71 31.10 -29.17
N SER A 173 -12.89 32.13 -29.99
CA SER A 173 -13.72 33.32 -29.77
C SER A 173 -13.24 34.40 -28.77
N GLN A 174 -12.32 35.26 -29.22
CA GLN A 174 -12.55 36.70 -29.06
C GLN A 174 -13.21 37.22 -30.33
N LYS A 175 -14.53 37.01 -30.45
CA LYS A 175 -15.33 37.60 -31.51
C LYS A 175 -16.37 38.53 -30.87
N ARG A 176 -16.03 39.82 -30.91
CA ARG A 176 -16.83 41.03 -30.64
C ARG A 176 -17.01 41.45 -29.19
#